data_AF-A0AA41S9Z1-F1
#
_entry.id   AF-A0AA41S9Z1-F1
#
_cell.length_a   1.000
_cell.length_b   1.000
_cell.length_c   1.000
_cell.angle_alpha   90.00
_cell.angle_beta   90.00
_cell.angle_gamma   90.00
#
_symmetry.space_group_name_H-M   'P 1'
#
loop_
_entity.id
_entity.type
_entity.pdbx_description
1 polymer ?
#
loop_
_entity_poly.entity_id
_entity_poly.type
_entity_poly.pdbx_seq_one_letter_code
_entity_poly.pdbx_strand_id
1 'polypeptide(L)'
;MVSLIYPNPSLILNFLFELMIEFFVICSNSLCWTQAVEQDSFARTEDSSEYFVESDFKYSYEKSGDSKIEAPRIAYLISGTKGDSQRMRRTLQAVYHPRNQYILHLDLEAPPRERIDLTMSIKVDPTFRELENVRVMAQSNLVTYRGPTMIASTLQAVAVLLKEGAQWDWFINLSASDYPLITQDDMLHVFSNLTRNLNFIENTQIKGWKVNQRAKPIIIDPGLYLSKKTDIFWTTQRRSLPTAFKLFTASLELSSISGLSKHPFGPDRVCSGS
;
A
#
# COMPACT_ATOMS: atom_id res chain seq x y z
N MET A 1 -20.62 -51.16 1.53
CA MET A 1 -21.88 -50.59 1.02
C MET A 1 -21.95 -49.15 1.51
N VAL A 2 -21.41 -48.20 0.72
CA VAL A 2 -21.40 -46.77 1.08
C VAL A 2 -22.35 -46.08 0.12
N SER A 3 -23.52 -45.70 0.63
CA SER A 3 -24.56 -45.02 -0.15
C SER A 3 -24.16 -43.56 -0.35
N LEU A 4 -23.89 -43.17 -1.60
CA LEU A 4 -23.78 -41.77 -2.01
C LEU A 4 -25.16 -41.12 -1.91
N ILE A 5 -25.32 -40.20 -0.95
CA ILE A 5 -26.50 -39.35 -0.83
C ILE A 5 -26.40 -38.28 -1.93
N TYR A 6 -27.17 -38.44 -3.00
CA TYR A 6 -27.37 -37.38 -3.99
C TYR A 6 -28.37 -36.35 -3.42
N PRO A 7 -28.06 -35.04 -3.45
CA PRO A 7 -29.00 -34.02 -3.00
C PRO A 7 -30.19 -33.91 -3.96
N ASN A 8 -31.38 -33.73 -3.39
CA ASN A 8 -32.66 -33.69 -4.09
C ASN A 8 -32.69 -32.50 -5.08
N PRO A 9 -32.94 -32.71 -6.40
CA PRO A 9 -32.84 -31.67 -7.43
C PRO A 9 -33.81 -30.49 -7.23
N SER A 10 -34.89 -30.70 -6.49
CA SER A 10 -35.85 -29.64 -6.11
C SER A 10 -35.28 -28.64 -5.10
N LEU A 11 -34.35 -29.06 -4.22
CA LEU A 11 -33.69 -28.15 -3.26
C LEU A 11 -32.66 -27.24 -3.95
N ILE A 12 -31.98 -27.75 -4.98
CA ILE A 12 -31.00 -26.98 -5.75
C ILE A 12 -31.70 -25.94 -6.62
N LEU A 13 -32.86 -26.28 -7.20
CA LEU A 13 -33.64 -25.35 -8.00
C LEU A 13 -34.23 -24.21 -7.15
N ASN A 14 -34.69 -24.51 -5.93
CA ASN A 14 -35.17 -23.49 -4.99
C ASN A 14 -34.04 -22.58 -4.50
N PHE A 15 -32.84 -23.12 -4.25
CA PHE A 15 -31.68 -22.33 -3.85
C PHE A 15 -31.19 -21.40 -4.97
N LEU A 16 -31.23 -21.86 -6.23
CA LEU A 16 -30.91 -21.03 -7.39
C LEU A 16 -32.00 -19.98 -7.66
N PHE A 17 -33.26 -20.27 -7.35
CA PHE A 17 -34.36 -19.31 -7.49
C PHE A 17 -34.28 -18.17 -6.46
N GLU A 18 -33.89 -18.46 -5.21
CA GLU A 18 -33.67 -17.41 -4.20
C GLU A 18 -32.46 -16.53 -4.51
N LEU A 19 -31.36 -17.10 -5.02
CA LEU A 19 -30.18 -16.34 -5.46
C LEU A 19 -30.48 -15.40 -6.63
N MET A 20 -31.45 -15.74 -7.48
CA MET A 20 -31.88 -14.91 -8.61
C MET A 20 -32.79 -13.74 -8.19
N ILE A 21 -33.59 -13.92 -7.13
CA ILE A 21 -34.43 -12.84 -6.57
C ILE A 21 -33.56 -11.79 -5.88
N GLU A 22 -32.54 -12.21 -5.12
CA GLU A 22 -31.55 -11.31 -4.49
C GLU A 22 -30.79 -10.46 -5.54
N PHE A 23 -30.39 -11.07 -6.66
CA PHE A 23 -29.73 -10.36 -7.77
C PHE A 23 -30.65 -9.35 -8.47
N PHE A 24 -31.94 -9.66 -8.60
CA PHE A 24 -32.91 -8.76 -9.23
C PHE A 24 -33.18 -7.51 -8.36
N VAL A 25 -33.25 -7.68 -7.03
CA VAL A 25 -33.42 -6.58 -6.07
C VAL A 25 -32.21 -5.64 -6.06
N ILE A 26 -30.99 -6.19 -6.16
CA ILE A 26 -29.74 -5.41 -6.28
C ILE A 26 -29.70 -4.62 -7.58
N CYS A 27 -30.18 -5.19 -8.69
CA CYS A 27 -30.22 -4.51 -9.99
C CYS A 27 -31.27 -3.39 -10.06
N SER A 28 -32.43 -3.54 -9.41
CA SER A 28 -33.46 -2.49 -9.38
C SER A 28 -33.09 -1.27 -8.53
N ASN A 29 -32.25 -1.43 -7.49
CA ASN A 29 -31.75 -0.31 -6.69
C ASN A 29 -30.57 0.45 -7.35
N SER A 30 -29.97 -0.11 -8.40
CA SER A 30 -28.89 0.54 -9.16
C SER A 30 -29.42 1.52 -10.23
N LEU A 31 -30.67 1.36 -10.68
CA LEU A 31 -31.29 2.23 -11.69
C LEU A 31 -31.80 3.59 -11.16
N CYS A 32 -31.73 3.85 -9.85
CA CYS A 32 -32.13 5.13 -9.25
C CYS A 32 -30.93 6.03 -8.88
N TRP A 33 -29.72 5.69 -9.32
CA TRP A 33 -28.50 6.49 -9.08
C TRP A 33 -28.00 7.25 -10.34
N THR A 34 -28.72 7.18 -11.46
CA THR A 34 -28.31 7.80 -12.73
C THR A 34 -28.93 9.18 -13.01
N GLN A 35 -29.66 9.79 -12.08
CA GLN A 35 -30.42 11.03 -12.37
C GLN A 35 -30.20 12.23 -11.45
N ALA A 36 -29.10 12.29 -10.70
CA ALA A 36 -28.83 13.45 -9.84
C ALA A 36 -27.34 13.82 -9.75
N VAL A 37 -26.64 13.98 -10.88
CA VAL A 37 -25.43 14.82 -10.95
C VAL A 37 -25.35 15.46 -12.35
N GLU A 38 -26.24 16.40 -12.63
CA GLU A 38 -26.06 17.37 -13.72
C GLU A 38 -26.27 18.77 -13.13
N GLN A 39 -25.16 19.47 -12.92
CA GLN A 39 -24.96 20.92 -13.09
C GLN A 39 -23.84 21.37 -12.15
N ASP A 40 -22.61 21.35 -12.66
CA ASP A 40 -21.79 22.55 -12.52
C ASP A 40 -20.91 22.71 -13.77
N SER A 41 -21.26 23.68 -14.59
CA SER A 41 -20.56 24.02 -15.83
C SER A 41 -19.29 24.79 -15.46
N PHE A 42 -18.14 24.12 -15.44
CA PHE A 42 -16.86 24.81 -15.34
C PHE A 42 -16.16 24.88 -16.70
N ALA A 43 -16.00 26.12 -17.17
CA ALA A 43 -15.43 26.48 -18.44
C ALA A 43 -14.02 25.89 -18.65
N ARG A 44 -13.73 25.55 -19.91
CA ARG A 44 -12.38 25.19 -20.36
C ARG A 44 -11.44 26.36 -20.10
N THR A 45 -10.33 26.07 -19.43
CA THR A 45 -9.12 26.85 -19.57
C THR A 45 -7.98 25.86 -19.82
N GLU A 46 -7.49 25.84 -21.05
CA GLU A 46 -6.19 25.28 -21.35
C GLU A 46 -5.18 26.26 -20.75
N ASP A 47 -4.60 25.92 -19.60
CA ASP A 47 -3.35 26.53 -19.19
C ASP A 47 -2.41 25.47 -18.62
N SER A 48 -1.28 25.32 -19.30
CA SER A 48 -0.18 24.44 -18.94
C SER A 48 0.76 25.21 -18.03
N SER A 49 0.38 25.38 -16.77
CA SER A 49 1.29 25.83 -15.72
C SER A 49 1.58 24.66 -14.79
N GLU A 50 2.85 24.32 -14.63
CA GLU A 50 3.32 23.43 -13.56
C GLU A 50 2.72 23.90 -12.22
N TYR A 51 1.85 23.08 -11.64
CA TYR A 51 1.22 23.35 -10.35
C TYR A 51 2.29 23.23 -9.27
N PHE A 52 2.85 24.37 -8.86
CA PHE A 52 3.91 24.46 -7.87
C PHE A 52 3.28 24.55 -6.47
N VAL A 53 3.52 23.54 -5.63
CA VAL A 53 2.79 23.31 -4.36
C VAL A 53 3.18 24.31 -3.24
N GLU A 54 4.16 25.18 -3.47
CA GLU A 54 4.67 26.14 -2.46
C GLU A 54 3.59 27.04 -1.83
N SER A 55 2.56 27.43 -2.59
CA SER A 55 1.47 28.24 -2.07
C SER A 55 0.60 27.49 -1.05
N ASP A 56 0.43 26.17 -1.22
CA ASP A 56 -0.36 25.32 -0.33
C ASP A 56 0.38 25.07 1.00
N PHE A 57 1.72 25.05 0.97
CA PHE A 57 2.55 25.00 2.18
C PHE A 57 2.40 26.25 3.04
N LYS A 58 2.37 27.44 2.41
CA LYS A 58 2.29 28.71 3.14
C LYS A 58 0.93 28.91 3.82
N TYR A 59 -0.16 28.54 3.14
CA TYR A 59 -1.51 28.65 3.69
C TYR A 59 -1.77 27.70 4.87
N SER A 60 -1.17 26.50 4.83
CA SER A 60 -1.34 25.52 5.91
C SER A 60 -0.51 25.83 7.16
N TYR A 61 0.63 26.50 7.00
CA TYR A 61 1.49 27.01 8.10
C TYR A 61 0.78 28.06 8.95
N GLU A 62 0.06 29.01 8.35
CA GLU A 62 -0.62 30.08 9.07
C GLU A 62 -1.84 29.60 9.88
N LYS A 63 -2.37 28.41 9.57
CA LYS A 63 -3.55 27.84 10.24
C LYS A 63 -3.21 27.02 11.49
N SER A 64 -1.98 26.51 11.62
CA SER A 64 -1.54 25.75 12.79
C SER A 64 -0.88 26.66 13.84
N GLY A 65 -1.70 27.48 14.50
CA GLY A 65 -1.25 28.25 15.66
C GLY A 65 -0.82 27.33 16.82
N ASP A 66 0.42 27.49 17.24
CA ASP A 66 0.92 27.32 18.61
C ASP A 66 0.59 25.99 19.34
N SER A 67 0.83 24.86 18.70
CA SER A 67 1.12 23.61 19.41
C SER A 67 2.60 23.28 19.24
N LYS A 68 3.37 23.08 20.32
CA LYS A 68 4.75 22.56 20.25
C LYS A 68 4.78 21.43 19.23
N ILE A 69 5.45 21.67 18.09
CA ILE A 69 5.44 20.73 16.98
C ILE A 69 6.24 19.50 17.41
N GLU A 70 5.53 18.45 17.82
CA GLU A 70 6.17 17.22 18.23
C GLU A 70 6.90 16.61 17.02
N ALA A 71 8.14 16.17 17.24
CA ALA A 71 8.92 15.50 16.19
C ALA A 71 8.13 14.31 15.63
N PRO A 72 8.02 14.20 14.30
CA PRO A 72 7.18 13.18 13.70
C PRO A 72 7.69 11.78 13.98
N ARG A 73 6.78 10.80 13.86
CA ARG A 73 7.10 9.38 13.95
C ARG A 73 7.02 8.77 12.56
N ILE A 74 8.07 8.11 12.13
CA ILE A 74 8.13 7.50 10.80
C ILE A 74 8.09 5.98 10.94
N ALA A 75 7.27 5.35 10.11
CA ALA A 75 7.26 3.90 9.94
C ALA A 75 8.00 3.52 8.66
N TYR A 76 9.05 2.71 8.79
CA TYR A 76 9.85 2.22 7.68
C TYR A 76 9.49 0.78 7.36
N LEU A 77 9.30 0.48 6.08
CA LEU A 77 9.44 -0.86 5.54
C LEU A 77 10.83 -0.94 4.88
N ILE A 78 11.65 -1.90 5.29
CA ILE A 78 12.90 -2.23 4.60
C ILE A 78 12.74 -3.62 3.99
N SER A 79 12.73 -3.69 2.67
CA SER A 79 12.51 -4.91 1.89
C SER A 79 13.82 -5.42 1.30
N GLY A 80 14.05 -6.73 1.33
CA GLY A 80 15.20 -7.38 0.69
C GLY A 80 14.85 -8.73 0.11
N THR A 81 15.79 -9.27 -0.68
CA THR A 81 15.72 -10.61 -1.25
C THR A 81 16.95 -11.43 -0.83
N LYS A 82 17.15 -12.60 -1.44
CA LYS A 82 18.27 -13.50 -1.16
C LYS A 82 19.62 -12.76 -1.12
N GLY A 83 20.32 -12.86 0.01
CA GLY A 83 21.64 -12.27 0.23
C GLY A 83 21.63 -10.82 0.73
N ASP A 84 20.47 -10.19 0.88
CA ASP A 84 20.37 -8.79 1.27
C ASP A 84 20.37 -8.56 2.79
N SER A 85 20.30 -9.61 3.62
CA SER A 85 20.16 -9.44 5.09
C SER A 85 21.18 -8.50 5.72
N GLN A 86 22.43 -8.53 5.25
CA GLN A 86 23.49 -7.64 5.73
C GLN A 86 23.24 -6.18 5.33
N ARG A 87 22.80 -5.96 4.09
CA ARG A 87 22.49 -4.62 3.56
C ARG A 87 21.26 -4.04 4.24
N MET A 88 20.22 -4.85 4.46
CA MET A 88 19.04 -4.45 5.22
C MET A 88 19.40 -3.97 6.63
N ARG A 89 20.28 -4.70 7.34
CA ARG A 89 20.75 -4.28 8.68
C ARG A 89 21.56 -2.99 8.62
N ARG A 90 22.42 -2.84 7.63
CA ARG A 90 23.16 -1.60 7.40
C ARG A 90 22.21 -0.42 7.17
N THR A 91 21.18 -0.59 6.34
CA THR A 91 20.18 0.45 6.07
C THR A 91 19.38 0.77 7.33
N LEU A 92 18.92 -0.25 8.07
CA LEU A 92 18.24 -0.09 9.35
C LEU A 92 19.07 0.76 10.33
N GLN A 93 20.36 0.43 10.50
CA GLN A 93 21.26 1.17 11.38
C GLN A 93 21.41 2.63 10.95
N ALA A 94 21.40 2.91 9.65
CA ALA A 94 21.55 4.27 9.13
C ALA A 94 20.31 5.15 9.34
N VAL A 95 19.11 4.55 9.33
CA VAL A 95 17.83 5.27 9.53
C VAL A 95 17.29 5.14 10.96
N TYR A 96 17.99 4.44 11.85
CA TYR A 96 17.47 4.11 13.17
C TYR A 96 17.27 5.34 14.04
N HIS A 97 16.14 5.36 14.74
CA HIS A 97 15.77 6.37 15.72
C HIS A 97 14.70 5.76 16.65
N PRO A 98 14.78 5.97 17.98
CA PRO A 98 13.92 5.31 18.97
C PRO A 98 12.42 5.62 18.82
N ARG A 99 12.08 6.79 18.26
CA ARG A 99 10.67 7.21 18.04
C ARG A 99 9.98 6.54 16.85
N ASN A 100 10.76 5.97 15.94
CA ASN A 100 10.28 5.41 14.68
C ASN A 100 10.02 3.92 14.81
N GLN A 101 9.36 3.36 13.81
CA GLN A 101 9.02 1.94 13.74
C GLN A 101 9.55 1.31 12.46
N TYR A 102 9.98 0.06 12.54
CA TYR A 102 10.67 -0.61 11.45
C TYR A 102 10.10 -2.01 11.23
N ILE A 103 9.69 -2.27 10.00
CA ILE A 103 9.37 -3.60 9.51
C ILE A 103 10.44 -4.03 8.50
N LEU A 104 11.07 -5.16 8.76
CA LEU A 104 11.97 -5.84 7.85
C LEU A 104 11.22 -6.95 7.13
N HIS A 105 11.19 -6.91 5.80
CA HIS A 105 10.64 -7.97 4.97
C HIS A 105 11.73 -8.59 4.11
N LEU A 106 12.05 -9.85 4.38
CA LEU A 106 12.93 -10.65 3.54
C LEU A 106 12.09 -11.70 2.82
N ASP A 107 12.10 -11.65 1.48
CA ASP A 107 11.21 -12.46 0.63
C ASP A 107 11.50 -13.98 0.69
N LEU A 108 10.63 -14.77 0.06
CA LEU A 108 10.78 -16.23 0.00
C LEU A 108 11.90 -16.73 -0.92
N GLU A 109 12.55 -15.85 -1.68
CA GLU A 109 13.74 -16.24 -2.44
C GLU A 109 14.94 -16.44 -1.51
N ALA A 110 14.97 -15.71 -0.38
CA ALA A 110 15.96 -15.91 0.66
C ALA A 110 15.76 -17.27 1.38
N PRO A 111 16.83 -18.05 1.58
CA PRO A 111 16.74 -19.34 2.25
C PRO A 111 16.24 -19.17 3.69
N PRO A 112 15.51 -20.18 4.26
CA PRO A 112 14.99 -20.10 5.62
C PRO A 112 16.05 -19.75 6.67
N ARG A 113 17.27 -20.26 6.50
CA ARG A 113 18.41 -19.96 7.38
C ARG A 113 18.71 -18.46 7.43
N GLU A 114 18.76 -17.79 6.28
CA GLU A 114 19.04 -16.35 6.22
C GLU A 114 17.94 -15.54 6.91
N ARG A 115 16.66 -15.92 6.75
CA ARG A 115 15.53 -15.27 7.44
C ARG A 115 15.56 -15.47 8.95
N ILE A 116 15.93 -16.67 9.41
CA ILE A 116 16.12 -16.98 10.83
C ILE A 116 17.28 -16.15 11.38
N ASP A 117 18.42 -16.12 10.68
CA ASP A 117 19.61 -15.38 11.09
C ASP A 117 19.32 -13.87 11.21
N LEU A 118 18.58 -13.29 10.25
CA LEU A 118 18.10 -11.91 10.33
C LEU A 118 17.23 -11.70 11.57
N THR A 119 16.24 -12.56 11.80
CA THR A 119 15.33 -12.47 12.97
C THR A 119 16.10 -12.57 14.29
N MET A 120 17.05 -13.50 14.38
CA MET A 120 17.87 -13.69 15.58
C MET A 120 18.78 -12.49 15.82
N SER A 121 19.37 -11.93 14.76
CA SER A 121 20.24 -10.76 14.89
C SER A 121 19.50 -9.55 15.47
N ILE A 122 18.24 -9.33 15.09
CA ILE A 122 17.42 -8.24 15.63
C ILE A 122 17.03 -8.52 17.09
N LYS A 123 16.69 -9.77 17.44
CA LYS A 123 16.31 -10.14 18.82
C LYS A 123 17.46 -10.09 19.83
N VAL A 124 18.69 -10.32 19.37
CA VAL A 124 19.89 -10.32 20.20
C VAL A 124 20.39 -8.90 20.45
N ASP A 125 20.12 -7.96 19.55
CA ASP A 125 20.51 -6.57 19.71
C ASP A 125 19.80 -5.94 20.93
N PRO A 126 20.56 -5.44 21.93
CA PRO A 126 19.97 -4.92 23.17
C PRO A 126 19.10 -3.69 22.92
N THR A 127 19.46 -2.84 21.97
CA THR A 127 18.72 -1.61 21.66
C THR A 127 17.36 -1.94 21.05
N PHE A 128 17.32 -2.83 20.07
CA PHE A 128 16.06 -3.24 19.44
C PHE A 128 15.17 -4.04 20.38
N ARG A 129 15.78 -4.83 21.27
CA ARG A 129 15.06 -5.60 22.28
C ARG A 129 14.43 -4.72 23.36
N GLU A 130 15.12 -3.66 23.80
CA GLU A 130 14.60 -2.75 24.82
C GLU A 130 13.46 -1.86 24.28
N LEU A 131 13.63 -1.33 23.07
CA LEU A 131 12.66 -0.40 22.47
C LEU A 131 11.53 -1.08 21.71
N GLU A 132 11.69 -2.37 21.37
CA GLU A 132 10.69 -3.20 20.68
C GLU A 132 10.12 -2.57 19.39
N ASN A 133 10.88 -1.67 18.76
CA ASN A 133 10.43 -0.87 17.62
C ASN A 133 10.89 -1.41 16.25
N VAL A 134 11.60 -2.55 16.23
CA VAL A 134 12.04 -3.25 15.02
C VAL A 134 11.44 -4.65 14.96
N ARG A 135 10.81 -4.99 13.85
CA ARG A 135 10.16 -6.29 13.63
C ARG A 135 10.56 -6.90 12.30
N VAL A 136 10.80 -8.21 12.29
CA VAL A 136 10.89 -8.99 11.04
C VAL A 136 9.52 -9.60 10.73
N MET A 137 9.03 -9.43 9.50
CA MET A 137 7.76 -10.05 9.08
C MET A 137 7.84 -11.57 9.16
N ALA A 138 6.93 -12.18 9.93
CA ALA A 138 6.88 -13.64 10.11
C ALA A 138 6.47 -14.37 8.82
N GLN A 139 5.51 -13.80 8.08
CA GLN A 139 5.07 -14.32 6.79
C GLN A 139 5.83 -13.60 5.68
N SER A 140 6.86 -14.24 5.15
CA SER A 140 7.52 -13.82 3.92
C SER A 140 6.64 -14.15 2.71
N ASN A 141 6.49 -13.21 1.79
CA ASN A 141 5.88 -13.47 0.49
C ASN A 141 6.96 -13.69 -0.57
N LEU A 142 6.60 -14.35 -1.66
CA LEU A 142 7.43 -14.35 -2.85
C LEU A 142 7.18 -13.04 -3.59
N VAL A 143 8.23 -12.25 -3.84
CA VAL A 143 8.12 -10.93 -4.45
C VAL A 143 8.69 -10.95 -5.86
N THR A 144 7.83 -10.76 -6.85
CA THR A 144 8.20 -10.68 -8.26
C THR A 144 8.38 -9.22 -8.67
N TYR A 145 9.50 -8.92 -9.31
CA TYR A 145 9.76 -7.56 -9.81
C TYR A 145 8.70 -7.15 -10.85
N ARG A 146 8.15 -5.93 -10.71
CA ARG A 146 7.02 -5.40 -11.50
C ARG A 146 5.70 -6.20 -11.36
N GLY A 147 5.66 -7.17 -10.47
CA GLY A 147 4.46 -7.95 -10.18
C GLY A 147 3.59 -7.32 -9.09
N PRO A 148 2.28 -7.64 -9.05
CA PRO A 148 1.38 -7.30 -7.94
C PRO A 148 1.87 -7.79 -6.57
N THR A 149 2.65 -8.86 -6.50
CA THR A 149 3.24 -9.36 -5.24
C THR A 149 4.09 -8.33 -4.51
N MET A 150 4.76 -7.43 -5.24
CA MET A 150 5.54 -6.34 -4.66
C MET A 150 4.66 -5.40 -3.84
N ILE A 151 3.54 -4.93 -4.41
CA ILE A 151 2.60 -4.05 -3.71
C ILE A 151 1.89 -4.81 -2.59
N ALA A 152 1.56 -6.09 -2.81
CA ALA A 152 0.93 -6.92 -1.79
C ALA A 152 1.81 -7.05 -0.53
N SER A 153 3.13 -7.22 -0.69
CA SER A 153 4.09 -7.24 0.42
C SER A 153 4.11 -5.91 1.18
N THR A 154 4.14 -4.77 0.48
CA THR A 154 4.06 -3.44 1.10
C THR A 154 2.75 -3.24 1.87
N LEU A 155 1.61 -3.60 1.28
CA LEU A 155 0.30 -3.50 1.94
C LEU A 155 0.21 -4.39 3.18
N GLN A 156 0.82 -5.58 3.13
CA GLN A 156 0.89 -6.45 4.30
C GLN A 156 1.72 -5.82 5.43
N ALA A 157 2.85 -5.19 5.14
CA ALA A 157 3.63 -4.47 6.15
C ALA A 157 2.83 -3.32 6.77
N VAL A 158 2.13 -2.52 5.95
CA VAL A 158 1.25 -1.46 6.44
C VAL A 158 0.13 -2.03 7.31
N ALA A 159 -0.48 -3.16 6.93
CA ALA A 159 -1.51 -3.81 7.74
C ALA A 159 -0.98 -4.26 9.10
N VAL A 160 0.26 -4.76 9.18
CA VAL A 160 0.92 -5.12 10.45
C VAL A 160 1.12 -3.88 11.33
N LEU A 161 1.66 -2.78 10.76
CA LEU A 161 1.83 -1.51 11.48
C LEU A 161 0.50 -0.97 12.01
N LEU A 162 -0.57 -1.04 11.21
CA LEU A 162 -1.89 -0.54 11.63
C LEU A 162 -2.51 -1.42 12.73
N LYS A 163 -2.38 -2.74 12.63
CA LYS A 163 -2.94 -3.70 13.60
C LYS A 163 -2.33 -3.54 15.00
N GLU A 164 -1.07 -3.15 15.09
CA GLU A 164 -0.33 -3.05 16.35
C GLU A 164 -0.61 -1.74 17.11
N GLY A 165 -1.56 -0.91 16.63
CA GLY A 165 -1.88 0.38 17.28
C GLY A 165 -0.73 1.38 17.20
N ALA A 166 0.19 1.14 16.26
CA ALA A 166 1.44 1.83 16.11
C ALA A 166 1.16 3.27 15.60
N GLN A 167 1.45 4.27 16.42
CA GLN A 167 1.22 5.66 16.05
C GLN A 167 2.43 6.21 15.27
N TRP A 168 2.34 6.23 13.95
CA TRP A 168 3.26 6.91 13.03
C TRP A 168 2.51 7.95 12.20
N ASP A 169 3.24 8.96 11.73
CA ASP A 169 2.72 10.07 10.91
C ASP A 169 2.96 9.84 9.42
N TRP A 170 4.10 9.23 9.07
CA TRP A 170 4.48 8.93 7.69
C TRP A 170 5.00 7.50 7.55
N PHE A 171 4.64 6.87 6.43
CA PHE A 171 5.18 5.58 6.02
C PHE A 171 6.23 5.76 4.93
N ILE A 172 7.36 5.05 5.01
CA ILE A 172 8.44 5.09 4.03
C ILE A 172 8.81 3.67 3.63
N ASN A 173 8.77 3.38 2.33
CA ASN A 173 9.25 2.11 1.78
C ASN A 173 10.70 2.27 1.29
N LEU A 174 11.58 1.37 1.75
CA LEU A 174 12.98 1.26 1.37
C LEU A 174 13.28 -0.18 0.95
N SER A 175 14.23 -0.33 0.03
CA SER A 175 14.86 -1.59 -0.32
C SER A 175 16.22 -1.73 0.35
N ALA A 176 16.79 -2.94 0.31
CA ALA A 176 18.15 -3.20 0.76
C ALA A 176 19.24 -2.49 -0.06
N SER A 177 18.89 -1.91 -1.22
CA SER A 177 19.83 -1.14 -2.05
C SER A 177 19.80 0.36 -1.73
N ASP A 178 18.80 0.83 -0.97
CA ASP A 178 18.66 2.24 -0.63
C ASP A 178 19.52 2.63 0.57
N TYR A 179 19.98 3.88 0.58
CA TYR A 179 20.78 4.44 1.67
C TYR A 179 20.45 5.93 1.86
N PRO A 180 20.23 6.39 3.11
CA PRO A 180 19.90 7.79 3.37
C PRO A 180 21.09 8.71 3.02
N LEU A 181 20.78 9.85 2.38
CA LEU A 181 21.75 10.91 2.08
C LEU A 181 21.76 12.03 3.14
N ILE A 182 20.75 12.05 4.00
CA ILE A 182 20.59 12.99 5.11
C ILE A 182 20.55 12.19 6.42
N THR A 183 20.92 12.82 7.52
CA THR A 183 20.81 12.17 8.83
C THR A 183 19.35 12.03 9.24
N GLN A 184 19.07 11.06 10.11
CA GLN A 184 17.72 10.84 10.60
C GLN A 184 17.20 12.04 11.40
N ASP A 185 18.06 12.72 12.16
CA ASP A 185 17.69 13.90 12.95
C ASP A 185 17.36 15.11 12.04
N ASP A 186 18.16 15.34 11.00
CA ASP A 186 17.87 16.40 10.02
C ASP A 186 16.55 16.13 9.29
N MET A 187 16.28 14.87 8.94
CA MET A 187 15.01 14.48 8.35
C MET A 187 13.85 14.78 9.30
N LEU A 188 13.93 14.37 10.56
CA LEU A 188 12.88 14.64 11.56
C LEU A 188 12.69 16.14 11.78
N HIS A 189 13.76 16.92 11.76
CA HIS A 189 13.71 18.38 11.87
C HIS A 189 12.97 19.00 10.68
N VAL A 190 13.32 18.65 9.44
CA VAL A 190 12.64 19.17 8.24
C VAL A 190 11.17 18.77 8.26
N PHE A 191 10.87 17.52 8.58
CA PHE A 191 9.51 16.98 8.58
C PHE A 191 8.67 17.54 9.73
N SER A 192 9.30 18.01 10.81
CA SER A 192 8.58 18.71 11.87
C SER A 192 7.83 19.91 11.31
N ASN A 193 8.45 20.67 10.40
CA ASN A 193 7.87 21.88 9.79
C ASN A 193 6.82 21.59 8.69
N LEU A 194 6.56 20.32 8.36
CA LEU A 194 5.60 19.93 7.32
C LEU A 194 4.28 19.46 7.95
N THR A 195 3.16 19.78 7.30
CA THR A 195 1.86 19.33 7.79
C THR A 195 1.70 17.82 7.58
N ARG A 196 1.17 17.13 8.61
CA ARG A 196 1.07 15.65 8.62
C ARG A 196 0.09 15.07 7.58
N ASN A 197 -0.70 15.92 6.94
CA ASN A 197 -1.69 15.54 5.91
C ASN A 197 -1.12 15.49 4.49
N LEU A 198 0.20 15.60 4.32
CA LEU A 198 0.87 15.57 3.02
C LEU A 198 1.36 14.16 2.65
N ASN A 199 1.31 13.88 1.35
CA ASN A 199 1.88 12.69 0.74
C ASN A 199 2.91 13.11 -0.32
N PHE A 200 4.10 12.52 -0.28
CA PHE A 200 5.18 12.79 -1.23
C PHE A 200 5.27 11.61 -2.19
N ILE A 201 4.63 11.76 -3.35
CA ILE A 201 4.56 10.74 -4.39
C ILE A 201 4.88 11.38 -5.72
N GLU A 202 6.03 11.04 -6.31
CA GLU A 202 6.34 11.43 -7.68
C GLU A 202 5.42 10.65 -8.62
N ASN A 203 4.62 11.39 -9.40
CA ASN A 203 3.72 10.78 -10.35
C ASN A 203 3.67 11.59 -11.66
N THR A 204 3.34 10.89 -12.74
CA THR A 204 3.13 11.46 -14.06
C THR A 204 1.89 10.84 -14.69
N GLN A 205 1.03 11.65 -15.28
CA GLN A 205 -0.19 11.12 -15.93
C GLN A 205 0.18 10.18 -17.08
N ILE A 206 -0.47 9.02 -17.16
CA ILE A 206 -0.23 8.08 -18.26
C ILE A 206 -0.84 8.65 -19.55
N LYS A 207 0.00 8.91 -20.55
CA LYS A 207 -0.41 9.40 -21.88
C LYS A 207 0.26 8.63 -23.01
N GLY A 208 -0.34 8.66 -24.19
CA GLY A 208 0.22 8.11 -25.43
C GLY A 208 0.57 6.62 -25.37
N TRP A 209 1.75 6.26 -25.87
CA TRP A 209 2.21 4.87 -25.97
C TRP A 209 2.26 4.14 -24.62
N LYS A 210 2.50 4.85 -23.52
CA LYS A 210 2.56 4.26 -22.16
C LYS A 210 1.23 3.62 -21.75
N VAL A 211 0.10 4.13 -22.23
CA VAL A 211 -1.23 3.54 -21.98
C VAL A 211 -1.31 2.12 -22.52
N ASN A 212 -0.85 1.92 -23.76
CA ASN A 212 -0.90 0.61 -24.43
C ASN A 212 0.10 -0.39 -23.84
N GLN A 213 1.18 0.07 -23.23
CA GLN A 213 2.21 -0.79 -22.63
C GLN A 213 2.03 -1.06 -21.13
N ARG A 214 1.39 -0.15 -20.38
CA ARG A 214 1.32 -0.26 -18.91
C ARG A 214 -0.10 -0.38 -18.36
N ALA A 215 -1.10 0.20 -19.03
CA ALA A 215 -2.47 0.21 -18.51
C ALA A 215 -3.36 -0.89 -19.12
N LYS A 216 -3.23 -1.14 -20.43
CA LYS A 216 -4.06 -2.12 -21.15
C LYS A 216 -3.64 -3.60 -21.02
N PRO A 217 -2.35 -3.95 -20.87
CA PRO A 217 -2.01 -5.37 -20.78
C PRO A 217 -2.52 -6.00 -19.49
N ILE A 218 -2.74 -7.32 -19.55
CA ILE A 218 -3.04 -8.14 -18.38
C ILE A 218 -1.76 -8.92 -18.05
N ILE A 219 -1.34 -8.85 -16.79
CA ILE A 219 -0.16 -9.57 -16.28
C ILE A 219 -0.60 -10.67 -15.32
N ILE A 220 0.14 -11.78 -15.34
CA ILE A 220 0.00 -12.87 -14.38
C ILE A 220 1.29 -12.89 -13.57
N ASP A 221 1.14 -12.90 -12.25
CA ASP A 221 2.24 -13.02 -11.31
C ASP A 221 2.28 -14.42 -10.73
N PRO A 222 3.23 -15.26 -11.15
CA PRO A 222 3.34 -16.62 -10.62
C PRO A 222 3.65 -16.65 -9.13
N GLY A 223 4.23 -15.58 -8.57
CA GLY A 223 4.52 -15.48 -7.15
C GLY A 223 3.28 -15.51 -6.25
N LEU A 224 2.08 -15.36 -6.82
CA LEU A 224 0.82 -15.49 -6.08
C LEU A 224 0.39 -16.95 -5.84
N TYR A 225 0.83 -17.91 -6.67
CA TYR A 225 0.34 -19.30 -6.62
C TYR A 225 1.43 -20.36 -6.77
N LEU A 226 2.67 -19.98 -7.13
CA LEU A 226 3.83 -20.87 -7.18
C LEU A 226 4.76 -20.61 -6.00
N SER A 227 5.44 -21.67 -5.56
CA SER A 227 6.47 -21.61 -4.52
C SER A 227 7.84 -21.17 -5.04
N LYS A 228 8.06 -21.20 -6.36
CA LYS A 228 9.32 -20.82 -7.00
C LYS A 228 9.18 -19.49 -7.72
N LYS A 229 10.15 -18.59 -7.52
CA LYS A 229 10.20 -17.29 -8.18
C LYS A 229 10.44 -17.46 -9.67
N THR A 230 9.60 -16.79 -10.45
CA THR A 230 9.66 -16.70 -11.91
C THR A 230 9.18 -15.31 -12.33
N ASP A 231 9.54 -14.88 -13.53
CA ASP A 231 9.16 -13.57 -14.04
C ASP A 231 7.65 -13.48 -14.30
N ILE A 232 7.14 -12.25 -14.32
CA ILE A 232 5.74 -11.99 -14.70
C ILE A 232 5.47 -12.43 -16.15
N PHE A 233 4.29 -13.00 -16.37
CA PHE A 233 3.82 -13.35 -17.70
C PHE A 233 2.86 -12.30 -18.23
N TRP A 234 3.07 -11.90 -19.49
CA TRP A 234 2.15 -11.02 -20.20
C TRP A 234 1.19 -11.87 -21.02
N THR A 235 -0.10 -11.61 -20.88
CA THR A 235 -1.09 -12.27 -21.73
C THR A 235 -1.21 -11.56 -23.07
N THR A 236 -1.69 -12.28 -24.09
CA THR A 236 -1.99 -11.69 -25.40
C THR A 236 -3.24 -10.81 -25.35
N GLN A 237 -4.12 -11.04 -24.38
CA GLN A 237 -5.34 -10.26 -24.19
C GLN A 237 -5.06 -8.91 -23.51
N ARG A 238 -5.94 -7.95 -23.79
CA ARG A 238 -5.85 -6.59 -23.22
C ARG A 238 -7.20 -6.19 -22.66
N ARG A 239 -7.18 -5.40 -21.59
CA ARG A 239 -8.37 -4.82 -20.96
C ARG A 239 -8.64 -3.40 -21.46
N SER A 240 -9.89 -2.96 -21.34
CA SER A 240 -10.27 -1.55 -21.48
C SER A 240 -9.72 -0.72 -20.32
N LEU A 241 -9.62 0.59 -20.54
CA LEU A 241 -9.20 1.50 -19.48
C LEU A 241 -10.38 1.77 -18.53
N PRO A 242 -10.13 1.84 -17.21
CA PRO A 242 -11.16 2.26 -16.28
C PRO A 242 -11.59 3.71 -16.57
N THR A 243 -12.89 3.97 -16.49
CA THR A 243 -13.48 5.29 -16.77
C THR A 243 -13.70 6.11 -15.50
N ALA A 244 -13.77 5.44 -14.33
CA ALA A 244 -14.08 6.07 -13.06
C ALA A 244 -12.93 6.94 -12.49
N PHE A 245 -11.70 6.77 -12.96
CA PHE A 245 -10.53 7.49 -12.42
C PHE A 245 -9.42 7.66 -13.47
N LYS A 246 -8.57 8.65 -13.24
CA LYS A 246 -7.38 8.92 -14.06
C LYS A 246 -6.23 8.00 -13.64
N LEU A 247 -5.44 7.56 -14.61
CA LEU A 247 -4.25 6.74 -14.36
C LEU A 247 -2.98 7.59 -14.34
N PHE A 248 -2.15 7.32 -13.33
CA PHE A 248 -0.83 7.91 -13.16
C PHE A 248 0.23 6.80 -13.09
N THR A 249 1.43 7.07 -13.58
CA THR A 249 2.63 6.27 -13.32
C THR A 249 3.48 6.95 -12.27
N ALA A 250 3.94 6.19 -11.29
CA ALA A 250 4.92 6.62 -10.31
C ALA A 250 6.23 5.83 -10.48
N SER A 251 7.33 6.38 -9.97
CA SER A 251 8.55 5.60 -9.78
C SER A 251 8.36 4.65 -8.59
N LEU A 252 8.79 3.39 -8.75
CA LEU A 252 8.81 2.40 -7.66
C LEU A 252 9.94 2.65 -6.67
N GLU A 253 10.95 3.44 -7.06
CA GLU A 253 12.13 3.77 -6.25
C GLU A 253 11.91 4.99 -5.34
N LEU A 254 10.79 5.70 -5.48
CA LEU A 254 10.44 6.69 -4.47
C LEU A 254 9.87 5.99 -3.25
N SER A 255 10.56 6.17 -2.14
CA SER A 255 10.01 6.29 -0.81
C SER A 255 8.73 7.12 -0.85
N SER A 256 7.59 6.46 -1.10
CA SER A 256 6.28 7.10 -1.00
C SER A 256 6.08 7.45 0.46
N ILE A 257 6.43 8.69 0.82
CA ILE A 257 6.19 9.21 2.15
C ILE A 257 4.71 9.52 2.20
N SER A 258 3.94 8.55 2.66
CA SER A 258 2.49 8.68 2.71
C SER A 258 2.03 8.97 4.13
N GLY A 259 1.40 10.12 4.31
CA GLY A 259 0.43 10.34 5.38
C GLY A 259 -0.83 9.58 4.99
N LEU A 260 -0.78 8.24 5.09
CA LEU A 260 -1.95 7.40 4.87
C LEU A 260 -3.02 7.88 5.86
N SER A 261 -4.11 8.45 5.35
CA SER A 261 -5.27 8.75 6.19
C SER A 261 -5.68 7.43 6.84
N LYS A 262 -5.52 7.36 8.16
CA LYS A 262 -5.93 6.24 9.00
C LYS A 262 -7.45 6.22 9.11
N HIS A 263 -8.15 6.21 7.98
CA HIS A 263 -9.58 5.91 8.00
C HIS A 263 -9.71 4.45 8.43
N PRO A 264 -10.39 4.18 9.55
CA PRO A 264 -10.64 2.81 9.93
C PRO A 264 -11.46 2.16 8.83
N PHE A 265 -11.02 1.01 8.34
CA PHE A 265 -11.92 0.05 7.71
C PHE A 265 -12.88 -0.45 8.81
N GLY A 266 -13.90 0.35 9.13
CA GLY A 266 -14.89 0.08 10.16
C GLY A 266 -16.18 -0.50 9.57
N PRO A 267 -16.85 -1.43 10.28
CA PRO A 267 -18.10 -2.05 9.85
C PRO A 267 -19.30 -1.11 10.07
N ASP A 268 -20.31 -1.28 9.22
CA ASP A 268 -21.73 -0.93 9.37
C ASP A 268 -22.10 0.43 9.99
N ARG A 269 -22.47 1.39 9.13
CA ARG A 269 -23.46 2.40 9.53
C ARG A 269 -24.84 1.75 9.48
N VAL A 270 -25.27 1.22 10.63
CA VAL A 270 -26.68 1.00 10.93
C VAL A 270 -27.37 2.35 10.81
N CYS A 271 -28.15 2.53 9.74
CA CYS A 271 -29.08 3.64 9.64
C CYS A 271 -30.29 3.30 10.50
N SER A 272 -30.31 3.77 11.74
CA SER A 272 -31.56 3.97 12.46
C SER A 272 -32.29 5.14 11.80
N GLY A 273 -33.44 4.86 11.20
CA GLY A 273 -34.32 5.84 10.59
C GLY A 273 -35.74 5.59 11.08
N SER A 274 -36.26 6.61 11.75
CA SER A 274 -37.64 6.79 12.22
C SER A 274 -38.60 6.98 11.07
#